data_AF-A0A2E4RA06-F1
#
_entry.id   AF-A0A2E4RA06-F1
#
_cell.length_a   1.000
_cell.length_b   1.000
_cell.length_c   1.000
_cell.angle_alpha   90.00
_cell.angle_beta   90.00
_cell.angle_gamma   90.00
#
_symmetry.space_group_name_H-M   'P 1'
#
loop_
_entity.id
_entity.type
_entity.pdbx_description
1 polymer ?
#
loop_
_entity_poly.entity_id
_entity_poly.type
_entity_poly.pdbx_seq_one_letter_code
_entity_poly.pdbx_strand_id
1 'polypeptide(L)'
;MRPAQRVVAVGEKMMVLNIADLQRGAHNVLPSMVRDYLEGGAQDERTLQANPAAYRGWQFMPRRLVALNDIQTQAQIMGHTAAFPAVVAPTGLNALFWPEGDLA
;
A
#
# COMPACT_ATOMS: atom_id res chain seq x y z
N MET A 1 -12.52 -7.83 -20.41
CA MET A 1 -12.41 -8.84 -19.33
C MET A 1 -11.01 -8.76 -18.75
N ARG A 2 -10.85 -8.34 -17.49
CA ARG A 2 -9.55 -8.41 -16.79
C ARG A 2 -9.40 -9.83 -16.22
N PRO A 3 -8.25 -10.50 -16.36
CA PRO A 3 -8.08 -11.82 -15.76
C PRO A 3 -8.12 -11.67 -14.24
N ALA A 4 -8.90 -12.53 -13.58
CA ALA A 4 -8.90 -12.64 -12.14
C ALA A 4 -7.47 -12.99 -11.69
N GLN A 5 -6.80 -12.06 -11.01
CA GLN A 5 -5.51 -12.34 -10.37
C GLN A 5 -5.77 -13.33 -9.23
N ARG A 6 -5.65 -14.62 -9.55
CA ARG A 6 -5.59 -15.71 -8.59
C ARG A 6 -4.40 -15.46 -7.67
N VAL A 7 -4.68 -15.45 -6.38
CA VAL A 7 -3.65 -15.66 -5.35
C VAL A 7 -3.04 -17.03 -5.65
N VAL A 8 -1.81 -17.06 -6.15
CA VAL A 8 -1.08 -18.31 -6.34
C VAL A 8 -0.44 -18.64 -5.00
N ALA A 9 -0.97 -19.64 -4.31
CA ALA A 9 -0.36 -20.17 -3.10
C ALA A 9 0.85 -21.03 -3.48
N VAL A 10 2.04 -20.63 -3.04
CA VAL A 10 3.27 -21.44 -3.10
C VAL A 10 3.85 -21.45 -1.69
N GLY A 11 3.66 -22.56 -0.96
CA GLY A 11 4.05 -22.68 0.45
C GLY A 11 3.20 -21.84 1.41
N GLU A 12 3.37 -22.02 2.73
CA GLU A 12 2.59 -21.38 3.82
C GLU A 12 2.57 -19.84 3.84
N LYS A 13 3.17 -19.17 2.85
CA LYS A 13 3.32 -17.72 2.80
C LYS A 13 2.47 -17.14 1.67
N MET A 14 1.57 -16.23 2.01
CA MET A 14 0.78 -15.50 1.02
C MET A 14 1.72 -14.71 0.10
N MET A 15 1.66 -14.99 -1.21
CA MET A 15 2.41 -14.23 -2.20
C MET A 15 1.75 -12.87 -2.39
N VAL A 16 2.45 -11.82 -1.95
CA VAL A 16 2.04 -10.43 -2.08
C VAL A 16 2.75 -9.82 -3.29
N LEU A 17 1.99 -9.51 -4.34
CA LEU A 17 2.49 -8.88 -5.57
C LEU A 17 2.21 -7.38 -5.60
N ASN A 18 1.14 -6.94 -4.95
CA ASN A 18 0.75 -5.53 -4.88
C ASN A 18 0.02 -5.21 -3.56
N ILE A 19 -0.22 -3.92 -3.33
CA ILE A 19 -0.89 -3.43 -2.11
C ILE A 19 -2.30 -4.00 -1.94
N ALA A 20 -3.04 -4.27 -3.01
CA ALA A 20 -4.37 -4.89 -2.92
C ALA A 20 -4.30 -6.36 -2.44
N ASP A 21 -3.16 -7.03 -2.56
CA ASP A 21 -2.98 -8.37 -1.98
C ASP A 21 -2.84 -8.29 -0.46
N LEU A 22 -2.15 -7.27 0.05
CA LEU A 22 -2.08 -6.99 1.49
C LEU A 22 -3.47 -6.67 2.04
N GLN A 23 -4.23 -5.82 1.35
CA GLN A 23 -5.60 -5.47 1.72
C GLN A 23 -6.49 -6.73 1.80
N ARG A 24 -6.46 -7.58 0.77
CA ARG A 24 -7.20 -8.86 0.76
C ARG A 24 -6.77 -9.77 1.90
N GLY A 25 -5.46 -9.84 2.19
CA GLY A 25 -4.93 -10.60 3.31
C GLY A 25 -5.48 -10.12 4.64
N ALA A 26 -5.48 -8.81 4.87
CA ALA A 26 -6.05 -8.20 6.07
C ALA A 26 -7.56 -8.45 6.18
N HIS A 27 -8.33 -8.31 5.09
CA HIS A 27 -9.79 -8.53 5.08
C HIS A 27 -10.19 -9.96 5.40
N ASN A 28 -9.30 -10.93 5.19
CA ASN A 28 -9.54 -12.33 5.53
C ASN A 28 -9.37 -12.64 7.03
N VAL A 29 -8.68 -11.77 7.79
CA VAL A 29 -8.36 -12.02 9.20
C VAL A 29 -8.98 -10.99 10.15
N LEU A 30 -9.28 -9.78 9.68
CA LEU A 30 -9.86 -8.72 10.49
C LEU A 30 -11.38 -8.91 10.66
N PRO A 31 -11.93 -8.73 11.88
CA PRO A 31 -13.37 -8.64 12.09
C PRO A 31 -14.00 -7.52 11.27
N SER A 32 -15.26 -7.70 10.82
CA SER A 32 -15.94 -6.74 9.95
C SER A 32 -15.90 -5.29 10.46
N MET A 33 -16.19 -5.06 11.75
CA MET A 33 -16.15 -3.72 12.33
C MET A 33 -14.76 -3.07 12.24
N VAL A 34 -13.70 -3.85 12.46
CA VAL A 34 -12.32 -3.36 12.40
C VAL A 34 -11.92 -3.03 10.97
N ARG A 35 -12.33 -3.87 10.00
CA ARG A 35 -12.14 -3.59 8.58
C ARG A 35 -12.86 -2.31 8.17
N ASP A 36 -14.10 -2.11 8.59
CA ASP A 36 -14.88 -0.93 8.23
C ASP A 36 -14.27 0.35 8.82
N TYR A 37 -13.67 0.27 10.02
CA TYR A 37 -12.88 1.37 10.59
C TYR A 37 -11.60 1.68 9.79
N LEU A 38 -10.88 0.64 9.35
CA LEU A 38 -9.64 0.79 8.59
C LEU A 38 -9.86 1.35 7.18
N GLU A 39 -10.90 0.87 6.49
CA GLU A 39 -11.15 1.16 5.08
C GLU A 39 -12.06 2.37 4.87
N GLY A 40 -12.86 2.73 5.88
CA GLY A 40 -13.93 3.71 5.77
C GLY A 40 -13.43 5.14 5.51
N GLY A 41 -14.15 5.85 4.65
CA GLY A 41 -13.97 7.27 4.37
C GLY A 41 -15.02 8.16 5.04
N ALA A 42 -14.91 9.47 4.80
CA ALA A 42 -15.92 10.42 5.26
C ALA A 42 -17.19 10.36 4.39
N GLN A 43 -18.36 10.41 5.03
CA GLN A 43 -19.68 10.55 4.39
C GLN A 43 -19.93 9.47 3.32
N ASP A 44 -20.06 9.88 2.06
CA ASP A 44 -20.32 9.02 0.91
C ASP A 44 -19.04 8.55 0.18
N GLU A 45 -17.88 8.76 0.80
CA GLU A 45 -16.58 8.24 0.41
C GLU A 45 -16.09 8.66 -0.99
N ARG A 46 -16.67 9.72 -1.57
CA ARG A 46 -16.30 10.19 -2.91
C ARG A 46 -14.82 10.52 -3.00
N THR A 47 -14.26 11.16 -1.97
CA THR A 47 -12.82 11.51 -1.93
C THR A 47 -11.95 10.26 -1.80
N LEU A 48 -12.38 9.27 -1.00
CA LEU A 48 -11.66 8.01 -0.86
C LEU A 48 -11.53 7.31 -2.23
N GLN A 49 -12.60 7.30 -3.02
CA GLN A 49 -12.59 6.76 -4.38
C GLN A 49 -11.81 7.62 -5.38
N ALA A 50 -11.86 8.95 -5.23
CA ALA A 50 -11.21 9.90 -6.12
C ALA A 50 -9.68 9.89 -5.99
N ASN A 51 -9.13 9.69 -4.79
CA ASN A 51 -7.69 9.71 -4.52
C ASN A 51 -6.87 8.77 -5.45
N PRO A 52 -7.14 7.45 -5.50
CA PRO A 52 -6.42 6.57 -6.42
C PRO A 52 -6.81 6.83 -7.88
N ALA A 53 -8.03 7.31 -8.15
CA ALA A 53 -8.47 7.60 -9.51
C ALA A 53 -7.71 8.78 -10.13
N ALA A 54 -7.31 9.78 -9.32
CA ALA A 54 -6.55 10.95 -9.76
C ALA A 54 -5.22 10.58 -10.45
N TYR A 55 -4.59 9.48 -10.05
CA TYR A 55 -3.33 9.02 -10.63
C TYR A 55 -3.50 8.23 -11.94
N ARG A 56 -4.71 7.79 -12.31
CA ARG A 56 -4.92 6.97 -13.52
C ARG A 56 -4.66 7.72 -14.82
N GLY A 57 -4.75 9.05 -14.79
CA GLY A 57 -4.43 9.91 -15.94
C GLY A 57 -2.93 10.16 -16.12
N TRP A 58 -2.11 9.80 -15.13
CA TRP A 58 -0.67 10.00 -15.18
C TRP A 58 0.02 8.79 -15.79
N GLN A 59 1.00 9.05 -16.65
CA GLN A 59 1.81 8.03 -17.29
C GLN A 59 3.28 8.34 -17.07
N PHE A 60 4.07 7.31 -16.81
CA PHE A 60 5.52 7.43 -16.87
C PHE A 60 5.94 7.61 -18.32
N MET A 61 6.80 8.59 -18.60
CA MET A 61 7.44 8.73 -19.90
C MET A 61 8.73 7.90 -19.92
N PRO A 62 8.78 6.76 -20.63
CA PRO A 62 9.96 5.91 -20.63
C PRO A 62 11.13 6.63 -21.31
N ARG A 63 12.30 6.64 -20.66
CA ARG A 63 13.54 7.13 -21.27
C ARG A 63 14.32 5.94 -21.81
N ARG A 64 14.70 5.99 -23.09
CA ARG A 64 15.39 4.89 -23.80
C ARG A 64 16.88 5.16 -23.89
N LEU A 65 17.67 4.09 -23.96
CA LEU A 65 19.14 4.14 -24.09
C LEU A 65 19.84 4.90 -22.96
N VAL A 66 19.23 4.92 -21.77
CA VAL A 66 19.83 5.49 -20.56
C VAL A 66 20.61 4.38 -19.87
N ALA A 67 21.93 4.56 -19.73
CA ALA A 67 22.74 3.68 -18.91
C ALA A 67 22.36 3.89 -17.43
N LEU A 68 21.81 2.85 -16.80
CA LEU A 68 21.44 2.82 -15.39
C LEU A 68 22.32 1.76 -14.73
N ASN A 69 23.30 2.19 -13.96
CA ASN A 69 24.26 1.27 -13.31
C ASN A 69 23.99 1.14 -11.81
N ASP A 70 23.30 2.11 -11.20
CA ASP A 70 23.00 2.14 -9.78
C ASP A 70 21.77 3.03 -9.46
N ILE A 71 20.58 2.43 -9.38
CA ILE A 71 19.35 3.15 -9.05
C ILE A 71 19.21 3.19 -7.53
N GLN A 72 19.44 4.36 -6.96
CA GLN A 72 19.29 4.60 -5.53
C GLN A 72 17.89 5.12 -5.22
N THR A 73 17.23 4.53 -4.22
CA THR A 73 15.94 5.00 -3.68
C THR A 73 16.10 5.89 -2.45
N GLN A 74 17.34 6.13 -2.02
CA GLN A 74 17.62 6.92 -0.83
C GLN A 74 17.13 8.37 -1.02
N ALA A 75 16.63 8.97 0.04
CA ALA A 75 16.14 10.34 0.02
C ALA A 75 16.43 11.04 1.34
N GLN A 76 16.60 12.37 1.29
CA GLN A 76 16.67 13.20 2.48
C GLN A 76 15.26 13.61 2.90
N ILE A 77 14.85 13.19 4.09
CA ILE A 77 13.55 13.51 4.68
C ILE A 77 13.81 14.15 6.04
N MET A 78 13.42 15.41 6.19
CA MET A 78 13.57 16.17 7.45
C MET A 78 15.00 16.15 8.02
N GLY A 79 16.02 16.21 7.16
CA GLY A 79 17.44 16.20 7.55
C GLY A 79 18.04 14.81 7.81
N HIS A 80 17.27 13.73 7.58
CA HIS A 80 17.73 12.35 7.73
C HIS A 80 17.74 11.61 6.39
N THR A 81 18.75 10.75 6.20
CA THR A 81 18.81 9.85 5.06
C THR A 81 17.85 8.66 5.28
N ALA A 82 16.77 8.59 4.51
CA ALA A 82 15.87 7.45 4.43
C ALA A 82 16.30 6.52 3.28
N ALA A 83 16.12 5.21 3.46
CA ALA A 83 16.44 4.20 2.43
C ALA A 83 15.48 4.24 1.23
N PHE A 84 14.28 4.82 1.40
CA PHE A 84 13.22 4.93 0.40
C PHE A 84 12.50 6.28 0.58
N PRO A 85 11.96 6.92 -0.49
CA PRO A 85 11.37 8.26 -0.40
C PRO A 85 9.91 8.21 0.08
N ALA A 86 9.66 7.52 1.20
CA ALA A 86 8.35 7.49 1.84
C ALA A 86 8.49 7.36 3.37
N VAL A 87 7.42 7.72 4.06
CA VAL A 87 7.30 7.58 5.51
C VAL A 87 6.01 6.84 5.84
N VAL A 88 5.96 6.24 7.02
CA VAL A 88 4.71 5.74 7.58
C VAL A 88 3.85 6.94 7.94
N ALA A 89 2.65 7.03 7.37
CA ALA A 89 1.70 8.08 7.73
C ALA A 89 1.25 7.89 9.19
N PRO A 90 1.01 8.97 9.93
CA PRO A 90 0.50 8.85 11.30
C PRO A 90 -0.88 8.19 11.26
N THR A 91 -0.96 7.04 11.91
CA THR A 91 -2.18 6.24 12.08
C THR A 91 -2.35 5.98 13.57
N GLY A 92 -3.58 5.68 13.99
CA GLY A 92 -3.88 5.45 15.40
C GLY A 92 -4.79 4.24 15.57
N LEU A 93 -4.80 3.71 16.80
CA LEU A 93 -5.49 2.48 17.16
C LEU A 93 -4.96 1.26 16.38
N ASN A 94 -3.65 1.21 16.08
CA ASN A 94 -3.08 0.11 15.31
C ASN A 94 -3.15 -1.24 16.03
N ALA A 95 -3.31 -1.24 17.36
CA ALA A 95 -3.64 -2.41 18.16
C ALA A 95 -4.96 -3.10 17.76
N LEU A 96 -5.87 -2.41 17.04
CA LEU A 96 -7.07 -3.03 16.46
C LEU A 96 -6.72 -3.95 15.29
N PHE A 97 -5.63 -3.67 14.57
CA PHE A 97 -5.23 -4.39 13.36
C PHE A 97 -4.25 -5.53 13.67
N TRP A 98 -3.37 -5.31 14.66
CA TRP A 98 -2.39 -6.29 15.11
C TRP A 98 -1.95 -6.00 16.55
N PRO A 99 -1.73 -7.03 17.40
CA PRO A 99 -1.21 -6.82 18.75
C PRO A 99 0.09 -6.00 18.72
N GLU A 100 0.18 -4.97 19.57
CA GLU A 100 1.34 -4.06 19.63
C GLU A 100 1.61 -3.31 18.31
N GLY A 101 0.59 -3.10 17.47
CA GLY A 101 0.75 -2.53 16.13
C GLY A 101 1.38 -1.13 16.05
N ASP A 102 1.39 -0.35 17.13
CA ASP A 102 2.08 0.95 17.19
C ASP A 102 3.59 0.84 17.54
N LEU A 103 4.03 -0.32 18.03
CA LEU A 103 5.42 -0.61 18.40
C LEU A 103 6.17 -1.43 17.34
N ALA A 104 5.43 -2.18 16.53
CA ALA A 104 5.93 -3.15 15.56
C ALA A 104 6.49 -2.51 14.27
#